data_AF-A0A2E7QRT1-F1
#
_entry.id   AF-A0A2E7QRT1-F1
#
_cell.length_a   1.000
_cell.length_b   1.000
_cell.length_c   1.000
_cell.angle_alpha   90.00
_cell.angle_beta   90.00
_cell.angle_gamma   90.00
#
_symmetry.space_group_name_H-M   'P 1'
#
loop_
_entity.id
_entity.type
_entity.pdbx_description
1 polymer ?
#
loop_
_entity_poly.entity_id
_entity_poly.type
_entity_poly.pdbx_seq_one_letter_code
_entity_poly.pdbx_strand_id
1 'polypeptide(L)'
;MAYQSIGIGIAADDGTGDTLRIGADKVNDNFVELYNLLGNGSSLTSGVSATTTVLSLNAPNISGVVAGTQTSATITTLATSTINGTTLNAGTLALAAGSVTDSSGAISFGNENLTTTGTLTTGNITVGNITSTGSNIVLEGATADDYETTITVEDPSADRTITLPDTTGTVITTGDSNTVTGTMIAADTVVEANMADDAIGADQLKTLATLLIKNSGGTTLKTIYGAGA
;
A
#
# COMPACT_ATOMS: atom_id res chain seq x y z
N MET A 1 -29.65 -23.52 -41.63
CA MET A 1 -30.97 -23.93 -42.16
C MET A 1 -31.67 -24.75 -41.10
N ALA A 2 -32.97 -25.03 -41.26
CA ALA A 2 -33.61 -26.00 -40.37
C ALA A 2 -33.27 -27.41 -40.84
N TYR A 3 -33.15 -28.35 -39.90
CA TYR A 3 -32.94 -29.77 -40.21
C TYR A 3 -33.94 -30.29 -41.26
N GLN A 4 -33.42 -30.89 -42.33
CA GLN A 4 -34.23 -31.50 -43.38
C GLN A 4 -34.32 -33.02 -43.18
N SER A 5 -35.48 -33.52 -42.77
CA SER A 5 -35.71 -34.97 -42.60
C SER A 5 -35.95 -35.67 -43.94
N ILE A 6 -35.37 -36.86 -44.10
CA ILE A 6 -35.72 -37.78 -45.20
C ILE A 6 -37.10 -38.36 -44.92
N GLY A 7 -38.02 -38.20 -45.86
CA GLY A 7 -39.33 -38.86 -45.85
C GLY A 7 -39.18 -40.33 -46.21
N ILE A 8 -39.47 -41.23 -45.27
CA ILE A 8 -39.31 -42.69 -45.46
C ILE A 8 -40.57 -43.40 -45.98
N GLY A 9 -41.63 -42.65 -46.26
CA GLY A 9 -42.93 -43.19 -46.67
C GLY A 9 -43.76 -43.73 -45.49
N ILE A 10 -44.97 -44.21 -45.78
CA ILE A 10 -45.90 -44.78 -44.79
C ILE A 10 -45.66 -46.28 -44.62
N ALA A 11 -45.27 -46.96 -45.71
CA ALA A 11 -44.89 -48.37 -45.78
C ALA A 11 -43.71 -48.57 -46.73
N ALA A 12 -43.04 -49.73 -46.63
CA ALA A 12 -41.98 -50.08 -47.55
C ALA A 12 -42.49 -50.09 -49.01
N ASP A 13 -41.73 -49.46 -49.90
CA ASP A 13 -41.97 -49.41 -51.35
C ASP A 13 -43.31 -48.79 -51.79
N ASP A 14 -43.95 -47.97 -50.95
CA ASP A 14 -45.26 -47.38 -51.23
C ASP A 14 -45.24 -46.12 -52.10
N GLY A 15 -44.05 -45.62 -52.45
CA GLY A 15 -43.86 -44.44 -53.29
C GLY A 15 -44.24 -43.10 -52.64
N THR A 16 -44.60 -43.09 -51.35
CA THR A 16 -44.96 -41.86 -50.61
C THR A 16 -43.77 -41.18 -49.92
N GLY A 17 -42.62 -41.86 -49.89
CA GLY A 17 -41.36 -41.32 -49.40
C GLY A 17 -40.63 -40.41 -50.38
N ASP A 18 -39.52 -39.84 -49.93
CA ASP A 18 -38.62 -39.09 -50.80
C ASP A 18 -37.96 -40.03 -51.81
N THR A 19 -37.76 -39.52 -53.03
CA THR A 19 -36.85 -40.17 -53.97
C THR A 19 -35.42 -40.13 -53.45
N LEU A 20 -34.56 -41.07 -53.85
CA LEU A 20 -33.13 -41.07 -53.52
C LEU A 20 -32.45 -39.72 -53.78
N ARG A 21 -32.83 -39.03 -54.87
CA ARG A 21 -32.30 -37.71 -55.21
C ARG A 21 -32.70 -36.67 -54.17
N ILE A 22 -33.99 -36.57 -53.85
CA ILE A 22 -34.47 -35.62 -52.83
C ILE A 22 -33.86 -35.94 -51.46
N GLY A 23 -33.79 -37.21 -51.07
CA GLY A 23 -33.17 -37.64 -49.82
C GLY A 23 -31.68 -37.29 -49.77
N ALA A 24 -30.94 -37.52 -50.85
CA ALA A 24 -29.52 -37.18 -50.95
C ALA A 24 -29.29 -35.66 -50.94
N ASP A 25 -30.14 -34.87 -51.59
CA ASP A 25 -30.08 -33.41 -51.56
C ASP A 25 -30.26 -32.90 -50.11
N LYS A 26 -31.27 -33.41 -49.38
CA LYS A 26 -31.47 -33.10 -47.96
C LYS A 26 -30.27 -33.48 -47.09
N VAL A 27 -29.66 -34.64 -47.35
CA VAL A 27 -28.45 -35.09 -46.63
C VAL A 27 -27.29 -34.13 -46.89
N ASN A 28 -27.04 -33.80 -48.16
CA ASN A 28 -25.97 -32.87 -48.53
C ASN A 28 -26.19 -31.49 -47.92
N ASP A 29 -27.41 -30.96 -47.98
CA ASP A 29 -27.74 -29.66 -47.39
C ASP A 29 -27.48 -29.63 -45.88
N ASN A 30 -27.93 -30.66 -45.15
CA ASN A 30 -27.69 -30.78 -43.71
C ASN A 30 -26.18 -30.87 -43.38
N PHE A 31 -25.40 -31.61 -44.19
CA PHE A 31 -23.95 -31.70 -43.97
C PHE A 31 -23.22 -30.41 -44.35
N VAL A 32 -23.60 -29.74 -45.43
CA VAL A 32 -23.03 -28.44 -45.82
C VAL A 32 -23.22 -27.41 -44.71
N GLU A 33 -24.39 -27.39 -44.06
CA GLU A 33 -24.61 -26.54 -42.88
C GLU A 33 -23.61 -26.84 -41.76
N LEU A 34 -23.39 -28.10 -41.41
CA LEU A 34 -22.42 -28.48 -40.37
C LEU A 34 -20.98 -28.10 -40.75
N TYR A 35 -20.59 -28.30 -42.00
CA TYR A 35 -19.25 -27.93 -42.49
C TYR A 35 -19.00 -26.42 -42.48
N ASN A 36 -20.05 -25.62 -42.69
CA ASN A 36 -19.96 -24.18 -42.59
C ASN A 36 -19.97 -23.69 -41.14
N LEU A 37 -20.73 -24.33 -40.25
CA LEU A 37 -20.90 -23.87 -38.87
C LEU A 37 -19.74 -24.31 -37.94
N LEU A 38 -19.26 -25.54 -38.10
CA LEU A 38 -18.20 -26.13 -37.25
C LEU A 38 -16.83 -26.11 -37.92
N GLY A 39 -16.79 -25.94 -39.25
CA GLY A 39 -15.59 -26.04 -40.07
C GLY A 39 -15.31 -24.78 -40.89
N ASN A 40 -14.83 -24.97 -42.12
CA ASN A 40 -14.51 -23.88 -43.05
C ASN A 40 -15.27 -23.99 -44.39
N GLY A 41 -16.35 -24.77 -44.43
CA GLY A 41 -17.13 -25.06 -45.62
C GLY A 41 -16.59 -26.18 -46.52
N SER A 42 -15.32 -26.57 -46.37
CA SER A 42 -14.70 -27.69 -47.11
C SER A 42 -14.24 -28.83 -46.20
N SER A 43 -13.87 -28.52 -44.96
CA SER A 43 -13.48 -29.49 -43.93
C SER A 43 -14.15 -29.13 -42.61
N LEU A 44 -14.59 -30.13 -41.85
CA LEU A 44 -15.22 -29.94 -40.54
C LEU A 44 -14.23 -29.45 -39.46
N THR A 45 -12.92 -29.55 -39.69
CA THR A 45 -11.92 -29.13 -38.71
C THR A 45 -10.57 -28.85 -39.38
N SER A 46 -9.96 -27.73 -39.00
CA SER A 46 -8.49 -27.53 -39.02
C SER A 46 -7.92 -27.38 -37.60
N GLY A 47 -8.76 -27.51 -36.56
CA GLY A 47 -8.42 -27.18 -35.18
C GLY A 47 -9.36 -27.75 -34.12
N VAL A 48 -10.24 -28.69 -34.45
CA VAL A 48 -11.15 -29.35 -33.50
C VAL A 48 -11.00 -30.87 -33.62
N SER A 49 -10.70 -31.57 -32.54
CA SER A 49 -10.69 -33.03 -32.48
C SER A 49 -11.55 -33.49 -31.31
N ALA A 50 -12.38 -34.52 -31.51
CA ALA A 50 -13.25 -35.04 -30.48
C ALA A 50 -12.94 -36.52 -30.22
N THR A 51 -12.89 -36.90 -28.95
CA THR A 51 -13.00 -38.28 -28.49
C THR A 51 -14.40 -38.49 -27.92
N THR A 52 -14.69 -39.69 -27.40
CA THR A 52 -15.98 -39.99 -26.76
C THR A 52 -16.29 -39.13 -25.54
N THR A 53 -15.27 -38.53 -24.91
CA THR A 53 -15.42 -37.77 -23.66
C THR A 53 -14.81 -36.38 -23.70
N VAL A 54 -14.01 -36.04 -24.72
CA VAL A 54 -13.25 -34.78 -24.77
C VAL A 54 -13.38 -34.14 -26.14
N LEU A 55 -13.73 -32.87 -26.17
CA LEU A 55 -13.55 -32.00 -27.32
C LEU A 55 -12.26 -31.18 -27.12
N SER A 56 -11.28 -31.38 -27.99
CA SER A 56 -10.00 -30.68 -28.02
C SER A 56 -10.00 -29.63 -29.11
N LEU A 57 -9.54 -28.44 -28.77
CA LEU A 57 -9.44 -27.32 -29.69
C LEU A 57 -7.96 -26.93 -29.83
N ASN A 58 -7.39 -27.05 -31.03
CA ASN A 58 -6.02 -26.66 -31.34
C ASN A 58 -5.99 -25.22 -31.89
N ALA A 59 -5.45 -24.30 -31.09
CA ALA A 59 -5.40 -22.86 -31.37
C ALA A 59 -6.76 -22.20 -31.74
N PRO A 60 -7.87 -22.47 -31.01
CA PRO A 60 -9.13 -21.83 -31.31
C PRO A 60 -9.10 -20.33 -30.98
N ASN A 61 -9.74 -19.50 -31.80
CA ASN A 61 -10.27 -18.23 -31.33
C ASN A 61 -11.69 -18.50 -30.79
N ILE A 62 -11.84 -18.53 -29.47
CA ILE A 62 -13.17 -18.63 -28.84
C ILE A 62 -13.67 -17.21 -28.60
N SER A 63 -14.56 -16.73 -29.46
CA SER A 63 -15.24 -15.45 -29.28
C SER A 63 -16.48 -15.68 -28.41
N GLY A 64 -16.45 -15.25 -27.15
CA GLY A 64 -17.57 -15.37 -26.21
C GLY A 64 -17.17 -15.77 -24.79
N VAL A 65 -18.16 -16.21 -24.00
CA VAL A 65 -17.95 -16.69 -22.63
C VAL A 65 -17.50 -18.15 -22.66
N VAL A 66 -16.33 -18.44 -22.11
CA VAL A 66 -15.94 -19.82 -21.78
C VAL A 66 -16.60 -20.17 -20.45
N ALA A 67 -17.74 -20.86 -20.49
CA ALA A 67 -18.45 -21.31 -19.30
C ALA A 67 -17.74 -22.52 -18.64
N GLY A 68 -17.84 -22.62 -17.31
CA GLY A 68 -17.27 -23.74 -16.53
C GLY A 68 -15.89 -23.46 -15.94
N THR A 69 -15.39 -24.41 -15.13
CA THR A 69 -14.08 -24.31 -14.48
C THR A 69 -12.96 -24.66 -15.46
N GLN A 70 -11.98 -23.76 -15.63
CA GLN A 70 -10.78 -24.03 -16.42
C GLN A 70 -9.67 -24.56 -15.50
N THR A 71 -9.48 -25.88 -15.47
CA THR A 71 -8.54 -26.53 -14.51
C THR A 71 -7.08 -26.56 -14.99
N SER A 72 -6.77 -26.23 -16.25
CA SER A 72 -5.40 -26.32 -16.79
C SER A 72 -5.13 -25.42 -18.02
N ALA A 73 -5.76 -24.24 -18.09
CA ALA A 73 -5.52 -23.32 -19.19
C ALA A 73 -4.24 -22.49 -18.96
N THR A 74 -3.32 -22.47 -19.92
CA THR A 74 -2.26 -21.45 -19.98
C THR A 74 -2.81 -20.23 -20.68
N ILE A 75 -3.16 -19.19 -19.92
CA ILE A 75 -3.64 -17.93 -20.48
C ILE A 75 -2.47 -16.95 -20.57
N THR A 76 -1.99 -16.67 -21.78
CA THR A 76 -0.81 -15.81 -22.00
C THR A 76 -1.15 -14.32 -22.02
N THR A 77 -2.41 -13.95 -22.22
CA THR A 77 -2.85 -12.54 -22.28
C THR A 77 -4.29 -12.41 -21.81
N LEU A 78 -4.54 -11.52 -20.85
CA LEU A 78 -5.87 -11.07 -20.45
C LEU A 78 -5.94 -9.57 -20.74
N ALA A 79 -6.56 -9.17 -21.85
CA ALA A 79 -6.60 -7.76 -22.24
C ALA A 79 -7.64 -6.95 -21.44
N THR A 80 -8.78 -7.56 -21.07
CA THR A 80 -9.93 -6.85 -20.43
C THR A 80 -10.78 -7.78 -19.56
N SER A 81 -10.18 -8.60 -18.71
CA SER A 81 -10.92 -9.56 -17.89
C SER A 81 -11.17 -9.04 -16.48
N THR A 82 -12.41 -9.13 -16.01
CA THR A 82 -12.73 -8.98 -14.58
C THR A 82 -12.70 -10.36 -13.92
N ILE A 83 -11.93 -10.51 -12.85
CA ILE A 83 -11.99 -11.70 -12.00
C ILE A 83 -13.05 -11.43 -10.92
N ASN A 84 -14.26 -11.92 -11.12
CA ASN A 84 -15.34 -11.80 -10.13
C ASN A 84 -15.23 -12.85 -9.00
N GLY A 85 -14.18 -13.68 -9.02
CA GLY A 85 -13.90 -14.65 -7.96
C GLY A 85 -13.36 -13.95 -6.71
N THR A 86 -13.56 -14.58 -5.55
CA THR A 86 -13.08 -14.06 -4.25
C THR A 86 -11.57 -14.12 -4.08
N THR A 87 -10.85 -14.84 -4.95
CA THR A 87 -9.44 -15.19 -4.77
C THR A 87 -8.69 -15.21 -6.10
N LEU A 88 -7.49 -14.63 -6.13
CA LEU A 88 -6.52 -14.73 -7.23
C LEU A 88 -5.22 -15.32 -6.68
N ASN A 89 -4.89 -16.55 -7.08
CA ASN A 89 -3.65 -17.21 -6.72
C ASN A 89 -2.65 -17.09 -7.89
N ALA A 90 -1.95 -15.97 -7.96
CA ALA A 90 -0.90 -15.73 -8.96
C ALA A 90 0.49 -16.05 -8.39
N GLY A 91 1.41 -16.54 -9.21
CA GLY A 91 2.81 -16.71 -8.80
C GLY A 91 3.51 -15.36 -8.63
N THR A 92 3.58 -14.59 -9.72
CA THR A 92 4.00 -13.18 -9.69
C THR A 92 2.88 -12.33 -10.24
N LEU A 93 2.54 -11.25 -9.53
CA LEU A 93 1.57 -10.26 -9.97
C LEU A 93 2.30 -8.95 -10.31
N ALA A 94 2.25 -8.54 -11.58
CA ALA A 94 2.81 -7.27 -12.05
C ALA A 94 1.68 -6.30 -12.40
N LEU A 95 1.61 -5.14 -11.74
CA LEU A 95 0.64 -4.09 -12.00
C LEU A 95 1.34 -2.91 -12.69
N ALA A 96 1.21 -2.79 -14.02
CA ALA A 96 1.92 -1.75 -14.78
C ALA A 96 1.37 -0.33 -14.59
N ALA A 97 0.07 -0.18 -14.35
CA ALA A 97 -0.60 1.11 -14.17
C ALA A 97 -1.81 1.02 -13.20
N GLY A 98 -1.86 -0.03 -12.38
CA GLY A 98 -3.05 -0.37 -11.59
C GLY A 98 -3.04 0.27 -10.20
N SER A 99 -4.21 0.75 -9.77
CA SER A 99 -4.52 0.95 -8.35
C SER A 99 -4.90 -0.38 -7.72
N VAL A 100 -4.47 -0.63 -6.48
CA VAL A 100 -5.06 -1.67 -5.64
C VAL A 100 -6.06 -0.98 -4.71
N THR A 101 -7.33 -1.34 -4.82
CA THR A 101 -8.41 -0.76 -4.01
C THR A 101 -9.22 -1.87 -3.40
N ASP A 102 -9.53 -1.76 -2.12
CA ASP A 102 -10.58 -2.53 -1.48
C ASP A 102 -11.80 -1.63 -1.25
N SER A 103 -12.97 -2.12 -1.62
CA SER A 103 -14.25 -1.40 -1.43
C SER A 103 -14.93 -1.77 -0.11
N SER A 104 -14.41 -2.80 0.57
CA SER A 104 -15.03 -3.38 1.77
C SER A 104 -14.32 -3.02 3.09
N GLY A 105 -13.09 -2.49 3.04
CA GLY A 105 -12.26 -2.27 4.22
C GLY A 105 -10.80 -1.98 3.88
N ALA A 106 -9.92 -2.93 4.19
CA ALA A 106 -8.47 -2.76 4.16
C ALA A 106 -7.78 -3.80 3.27
N ILE A 107 -6.67 -3.38 2.66
CA ILE A 107 -5.74 -4.28 1.97
C ILE A 107 -4.82 -4.90 3.03
N SER A 108 -4.90 -6.22 3.19
CA SER A 108 -4.05 -6.98 4.13
C SER A 108 -2.98 -7.75 3.39
N PHE A 109 -1.74 -7.62 3.87
CA PHE A 109 -0.61 -8.47 3.49
C PHE A 109 -0.35 -9.58 4.52
N GLY A 110 -1.29 -9.84 5.43
CA GLY A 110 -1.12 -10.82 6.49
C GLY A 110 0.10 -10.51 7.37
N ASN A 111 1.05 -11.44 7.41
CA ASN A 111 2.31 -11.34 8.13
C ASN A 111 3.51 -11.16 7.19
N GLU A 112 3.26 -10.80 5.93
CA GLU A 112 4.30 -10.56 4.94
C GLU A 112 4.84 -9.14 5.00
N ASN A 113 6.12 -8.99 4.67
CA ASN A 113 6.76 -7.69 4.56
C ASN A 113 6.30 -6.97 3.28
N LEU A 114 5.99 -5.68 3.41
CA LEU A 114 5.81 -4.78 2.27
C LEU A 114 7.11 -4.02 2.00
N THR A 115 7.79 -4.34 0.91
CA THR A 115 9.00 -3.63 0.47
C THR A 115 8.64 -2.68 -0.67
N THR A 116 8.96 -1.39 -0.51
CA THR A 116 8.82 -0.38 -1.57
C THR A 116 10.15 0.36 -1.74
N THR A 117 10.44 0.82 -2.95
CA THR A 117 11.65 1.63 -3.24
C THR A 117 11.35 3.12 -3.35
N GLY A 118 10.08 3.50 -3.32
CA GLY A 118 9.61 4.88 -3.39
C GLY A 118 9.05 5.39 -2.06
N THR A 119 8.24 6.45 -2.13
CA THR A 119 7.59 7.06 -0.97
C THR A 119 6.25 6.37 -0.67
N LEU A 120 6.00 6.06 0.60
CA LEU A 120 4.67 5.67 1.09
C LEU A 120 3.91 6.93 1.52
N THR A 121 2.94 7.35 0.72
CA THR A 121 2.00 8.41 1.11
C THR A 121 0.77 7.78 1.75
N THR A 122 0.52 8.08 3.01
CA THR A 122 -0.62 7.59 3.78
C THR A 122 -1.13 8.69 4.70
N GLY A 123 -2.33 8.51 5.27
CA GLY A 123 -2.81 9.35 6.36
C GLY A 123 -2.03 9.02 7.64
N ASN A 124 -2.72 8.47 8.63
CA ASN A 124 -2.04 8.03 9.85
C ASN A 124 -1.18 6.78 9.61
N ILE A 125 -0.02 6.74 10.27
CA ILE A 125 0.87 5.58 10.32
C ILE A 125 0.72 4.93 11.69
N THR A 126 0.29 3.67 11.71
CA THR A 126 0.32 2.80 12.90
C THR A 126 1.25 1.64 12.61
N VAL A 127 2.45 1.68 13.18
CA VAL A 127 3.50 0.68 12.99
C VAL A 127 4.07 0.27 14.34
N GLY A 128 4.81 -0.85 14.39
CA GLY A 128 5.59 -1.21 15.56
C GLY A 128 6.77 -0.24 15.73
N ASN A 129 7.96 -0.68 15.32
CA ASN A 129 9.14 0.18 15.37
C ASN A 129 9.32 0.93 14.05
N ILE A 130 9.74 2.20 14.13
CA ILE A 130 10.22 2.97 13.00
C ILE A 130 11.74 2.94 13.04
N THR A 131 12.37 2.37 12.01
CA THR A 131 13.82 2.41 11.81
C THR A 131 14.12 3.25 10.58
N SER A 132 14.77 4.40 10.77
CA SER A 132 15.27 5.22 9.66
C SER A 132 16.77 5.01 9.49
N THR A 133 17.21 4.57 8.31
CA THR A 133 18.60 4.16 8.03
C THR A 133 19.42 5.19 7.24
N GLY A 134 18.88 6.38 7.00
CA GLY A 134 19.58 7.42 6.24
C GLY A 134 18.77 8.69 5.98
N SER A 135 17.65 8.89 6.67
CA SER A 135 16.81 10.07 6.53
C SER A 135 16.38 10.57 7.90
N ASN A 136 16.26 11.89 8.01
CA ASN A 136 15.72 12.49 9.22
C ASN A 136 14.20 12.23 9.30
N ILE A 137 13.64 12.37 10.50
CA ILE A 137 12.19 12.45 10.66
C ILE A 137 11.82 13.92 10.49
N VAL A 138 11.06 14.25 9.45
CA VAL A 138 10.59 15.61 9.16
C VAL A 138 9.14 15.74 9.60
N LEU A 139 8.83 16.82 10.31
CA LEU A 139 7.54 17.12 10.89
C LEU A 139 7.04 18.47 10.34
N GLU A 140 6.06 18.42 9.45
CA GLU A 140 5.47 19.58 8.75
C GLU A 140 4.70 20.54 9.67
N GLY A 141 4.02 20.01 10.70
CA GLY A 141 3.06 20.79 11.47
C GLY A 141 1.68 20.84 10.81
N ALA A 142 0.90 21.89 11.11
CA ALA A 142 -0.52 21.97 10.73
C ALA A 142 -0.78 22.54 9.32
N THR A 143 0.16 23.33 8.81
CA THR A 143 0.12 23.95 7.48
C THR A 143 1.23 23.34 6.63
N ALA A 144 0.93 23.05 5.37
CA ALA A 144 1.96 22.67 4.41
C ALA A 144 2.60 23.96 3.87
N ASP A 145 3.81 24.23 4.28
CA ASP A 145 4.64 25.36 3.87
C ASP A 145 6.12 24.94 3.84
N ASP A 146 7.05 25.89 3.88
CA ASP A 146 8.50 25.62 3.81
C ASP A 146 9.16 25.54 5.22
N TYR A 147 8.37 25.40 6.30
CA TYR A 147 8.85 25.42 7.68
C TYR A 147 8.62 24.09 8.41
N GLU A 148 9.65 23.24 8.47
CA GLU A 148 9.56 21.93 9.12
C GLU A 148 10.44 21.81 10.37
N THR A 149 10.03 20.94 11.29
CA THR A 149 10.90 20.46 12.38
C THR A 149 11.55 19.15 11.96
N THR A 150 12.88 19.10 12.01
CA THR A 150 13.65 17.92 11.63
C THR A 150 14.30 17.28 12.85
N ILE A 151 14.00 16.01 13.11
CA ILE A 151 14.73 15.17 14.08
C ILE A 151 15.85 14.46 13.32
N THR A 152 17.08 14.89 13.58
CA THR A 152 18.31 14.29 13.05
C THR A 152 19.05 13.54 14.14
N VAL A 153 19.79 12.50 13.76
CA VAL A 153 20.65 11.74 14.65
C VAL A 153 22.07 11.86 14.11
N GLU A 154 22.99 12.39 14.92
CA GLU A 154 24.42 12.30 14.63
C GLU A 154 24.86 10.83 14.76
N ASP A 155 25.85 10.42 13.95
CA ASP A 155 26.39 9.06 13.96
C ASP A 155 26.69 8.58 15.40
N PRO A 156 25.90 7.62 15.93
CA PRO A 156 26.05 7.23 17.32
C PRO A 156 27.31 6.38 17.52
N SER A 157 28.13 6.72 18.52
CA SER A 157 29.34 5.95 18.87
C SER A 157 29.08 4.65 19.64
N ALA A 158 27.82 4.44 20.06
CA ALA A 158 27.28 3.23 20.67
C ALA A 158 25.75 3.39 20.75
N ASP A 159 25.02 2.33 21.12
CA ASP A 159 23.57 2.40 21.27
C ASP A 159 23.16 3.53 22.24
N ARG A 160 22.16 4.31 21.83
CA ARG A 160 21.57 5.40 22.60
C ARG A 160 20.07 5.21 22.70
N THR A 161 19.54 5.46 23.89
CA THR A 161 18.11 5.46 24.16
C THR A 161 17.73 6.82 24.72
N ILE A 162 16.77 7.47 24.08
CA ILE A 162 16.11 8.67 24.60
C ILE A 162 14.70 8.24 25.02
N THR A 163 14.42 8.33 26.32
CA THR A 163 13.11 7.95 26.88
C THR A 163 12.31 9.20 27.18
N LEU A 164 11.12 9.33 26.58
CA LEU A 164 10.14 10.34 26.99
C LEU A 164 9.41 9.84 28.24
N PRO A 165 9.29 10.66 29.29
CA PRO A 165 8.52 10.28 30.48
C PRO A 165 7.03 10.17 30.15
N ASP A 166 6.31 9.35 30.91
CA ASP A 166 4.85 9.30 30.90
C ASP A 166 4.27 10.53 31.61
N THR A 167 4.44 11.70 30.98
CA THR A 167 3.96 12.99 31.48
C THR A 167 3.75 13.92 30.31
N THR A 168 2.61 14.60 30.26
CA THR A 168 2.35 15.62 29.24
C THR A 168 3.31 16.80 29.41
N GLY A 169 3.85 17.31 28.30
CA GLY A 169 4.75 18.46 28.30
C GLY A 169 5.25 18.80 26.91
N THR A 170 6.17 19.76 26.85
CA THR A 170 6.89 20.12 25.62
C THR A 170 8.31 19.59 25.71
N VAL A 171 8.86 19.11 24.59
CA VAL A 171 10.29 18.77 24.48
C VAL A 171 11.08 20.08 24.38
N ILE A 172 12.00 20.30 25.32
CA ILE A 172 12.83 21.51 25.34
C ILE A 172 14.18 21.21 24.70
N THR A 173 14.67 22.12 23.85
CA THR A 173 16.00 22.05 23.24
C THR A 173 16.93 23.10 23.84
N THR A 174 18.23 23.00 23.59
CA THR A 174 19.21 23.99 24.09
C THR A 174 19.06 25.38 23.44
N GLY A 175 18.32 25.50 22.35
CA GLY A 175 17.97 26.79 21.75
C GLY A 175 16.77 27.47 22.41
N ASP A 176 16.07 26.79 23.31
CA ASP A 176 14.91 27.35 23.99
C ASP A 176 15.36 28.37 25.05
N SER A 177 14.82 29.58 24.93
CA SER A 177 15.02 30.66 25.87
C SER A 177 13.65 31.00 26.43
N ASN A 178 13.45 30.80 27.74
CA ASN A 178 12.28 31.19 28.56
C ASN A 178 11.22 30.13 28.91
N THR A 179 11.30 28.88 28.43
CA THR A 179 10.32 27.84 28.84
C THR A 179 10.78 26.98 30.01
N VAL A 180 12.09 26.91 30.28
CA VAL A 180 12.63 26.19 31.43
C VAL A 180 12.19 26.91 32.70
N THR A 181 11.25 26.31 33.42
CA THR A 181 10.71 26.88 34.66
C THR A 181 11.44 26.34 35.88
N GLY A 182 11.36 27.07 37.01
CA GLY A 182 11.93 26.62 38.28
C GLY A 182 11.35 25.28 38.77
N THR A 183 10.18 24.86 38.31
CA THR A 183 9.62 23.52 38.61
C THR A 183 10.25 22.39 37.80
N MET A 184 10.91 22.70 36.67
CA MET A 184 11.70 21.73 35.89
C MET A 184 13.07 21.49 36.51
N ILE A 185 13.53 22.43 37.35
CA ILE A 185 14.73 22.31 38.16
C ILE A 185 14.30 21.75 39.51
N ALA A 186 14.79 20.56 39.89
CA ALA A 186 14.45 20.01 41.19
C ALA A 186 15.00 20.88 42.33
N ALA A 187 14.31 20.87 43.47
CA ALA A 187 14.80 21.54 44.66
C ALA A 187 16.19 20.98 45.04
N ASP A 188 17.07 21.86 45.51
CA ASP A 188 18.43 21.52 45.96
C ASP A 188 19.35 20.89 44.90
N THR A 189 19.00 20.93 43.60
CA THR A 189 19.88 20.38 42.53
C THR A 189 20.81 21.40 41.88
N VAL A 190 20.58 22.69 42.11
CA VAL A 190 21.51 23.74 41.66
C VAL A 190 22.69 23.78 42.64
N VAL A 191 23.82 23.18 42.25
CA VAL A 191 25.05 23.16 43.06
C VAL A 191 25.96 24.34 42.74
N GLU A 192 26.96 24.60 43.59
CA GLU A 192 27.94 25.69 43.38
C GLU A 192 28.59 25.63 41.99
N ALA A 193 28.86 24.44 41.44
CA ALA A 193 29.41 24.28 40.09
C ALA A 193 28.43 24.73 38.98
N ASN A 194 27.12 24.70 39.21
CA ASN A 194 26.13 25.27 38.29
C ASN A 194 26.06 26.80 38.39
N MET A 195 26.48 27.36 39.52
CA MET A 195 26.50 28.80 39.80
C MET A 195 27.90 29.41 39.60
N ALA A 196 28.93 28.59 39.42
CA ALA A 196 30.30 29.00 39.20
C ALA A 196 30.47 29.59 37.79
N ASP A 197 31.45 30.49 37.63
CA ASP A 197 31.71 31.29 36.42
C ASP A 197 30.72 32.43 36.15
N ASP A 198 30.17 33.04 37.20
CA ASP A 198 29.23 34.18 37.10
C ASP A 198 28.03 33.93 36.15
N ALA A 199 27.70 32.65 35.89
CA ALA A 199 26.62 32.25 34.99
C ALA A 199 25.23 32.73 35.49
N ILE A 200 25.12 32.98 36.80
CA ILE A 200 23.97 33.59 37.44
C ILE A 200 24.39 34.94 38.05
N GLY A 201 24.29 36.00 37.26
CA GLY A 201 24.54 37.39 37.64
C GLY A 201 23.26 38.14 38.02
N ALA A 202 23.37 39.48 38.16
CA ALA A 202 22.24 40.34 38.53
C ALA A 202 21.06 40.25 37.56
N ASP A 203 21.33 39.98 36.27
CA ASP A 203 20.32 39.88 35.21
C ASP A 203 19.52 38.58 35.28
N GLN A 204 20.10 37.51 35.84
CA GLN A 204 19.44 36.21 36.01
C GLN A 204 18.64 36.11 37.33
N LEU A 205 18.76 37.09 38.23
CA LEU A 205 18.02 37.13 39.50
C LEU A 205 16.66 37.81 39.32
N LYS A 206 15.56 37.10 39.61
CA LYS A 206 14.17 37.60 39.47
C LYS A 206 13.93 38.97 40.11
N THR A 207 14.48 39.17 41.30
CA THR A 207 14.52 40.45 42.01
C THR A 207 15.95 40.61 42.53
N LEU A 208 16.57 41.76 42.31
CA LEU A 208 17.94 42.01 42.77
C LEU A 208 17.95 42.61 44.18
N ALA A 209 18.47 41.87 45.15
CA ALA A 209 18.92 42.44 46.42
C ALA A 209 20.42 42.77 46.33
N THR A 210 20.80 43.97 46.74
CA THR A 210 22.21 44.41 46.75
C THR A 210 22.68 44.64 48.17
N LEU A 211 23.73 43.92 48.56
CA LEU A 211 24.47 44.18 49.78
C LEU A 211 25.80 44.86 49.42
N LEU A 212 25.97 46.10 49.89
CA LEU A 212 27.21 46.86 49.72
C LEU A 212 28.04 46.77 51.00
N ILE A 213 29.24 46.19 50.91
CA ILE A 213 30.22 46.17 52.00
C ILE A 213 31.05 47.44 51.89
N LYS A 214 30.96 48.34 52.87
CA LYS A 214 31.66 49.64 52.88
C LYS A 214 32.79 49.69 53.91
N ASN A 215 33.83 50.46 53.65
CA ASN A 215 34.88 50.77 54.64
C ASN A 215 34.43 51.89 55.61
N SER A 216 35.26 52.20 56.61
CA SER A 216 34.99 53.28 57.59
C SER A 216 34.89 54.68 56.97
N GLY A 217 35.38 54.87 55.75
CA GLY A 217 35.23 56.09 54.96
C GLY A 217 33.99 56.12 54.06
N GLY A 218 33.17 55.06 54.04
CA GLY A 218 31.94 54.97 53.25
C GLY A 218 32.11 54.46 51.80
N THR A 219 33.33 54.11 51.37
CA THR A 219 33.59 53.55 50.04
C THR A 219 33.20 52.07 49.97
N THR A 220 32.53 51.65 48.89
CA THR A 220 32.18 50.23 48.65
C THR A 220 33.44 49.42 48.32
N LEU A 221 33.70 48.39 49.12
CA LEU A 221 34.77 47.41 48.94
C LEU A 221 34.33 46.18 48.15
N LYS A 222 33.07 45.76 48.33
CA LYS A 222 32.49 44.62 47.63
C LYS A 222 30.98 44.81 47.50
N THR A 223 30.45 44.48 46.34
CA THR A 223 29.01 44.36 46.11
C THR A 223 28.66 42.88 46.05
N ILE A 224 27.65 42.47 46.80
CA ILE A 224 27.09 41.13 46.74
C ILE A 224 25.68 41.28 46.19
N TYR A 225 25.43 40.57 45.08
CA TYR A 225 24.11 40.43 44.50
C TYR A 225 23.48 39.15 45.04
N GLY A 226 22.23 39.23 45.48
CA GLY A 226 21.44 38.08 45.91
C GLY A 226 20.03 38.17 45.36
N ALA A 227 19.33 37.04 45.29
CA ALA A 227 17.90 37.04 44.99
C ALA A 227 17.14 37.77 46.12
N GLY A 228 16.38 38.80 45.77
CA GLY A 228 15.40 39.43 46.65
C GLY A 228 14.08 38.67 46.62
N ALA A 229 13.34 38.69 47.73
CA ALA A 229 11.98 38.14 47.80
C ALA A 229 11.00 38.89 46.88
#